data_AF-A0A024A992-F1
#
_entry.id   AF-A0A024A992-F1
#
_cell.length_a   1.000
_cell.length_b   1.000
_cell.length_c   1.000
_cell.angle_alpha   90.00
_cell.angle_beta   90.00
_cell.angle_gamma   90.00
#
_symmetry.space_group_name_H-M   'P 1'
#
loop_
_entity.id
_entity.type
_entity.pdbx_description
1 polymer ?
#
loop_
_entity_poly.entity_id
_entity_poly.type
_entity_poly.pdbx_seq_one_letter_code
_entity_poly.pdbx_strand_id
1 'polypeptide(L)'
;SPGVFFDHDKGKSHSSGKLLFAARVIPYRGSWLDIEFDAKDIVHARIDRRRKIPVSSLLMALGMDGEDILSTFYSKAVYQRDGKGWRVPFQPETLKGSKTIVDMVDADSGEVVVEAGKKLTPRLLRQLTEKGLKALKATDEDLYGNYLAEDIVNFRTGEIYMEAGDEIDEKSLPVILEAGFEEIPVLGID
;
A
#
# COMPACT_ATOMS: atom_id res chain seq x y z
N SER A 1 15.02 -31.61 7.69
CA SER A 1 16.24 -30.78 7.74
C SER A 1 15.89 -29.38 8.21
N PRO A 2 16.81 -28.67 8.88
CA PRO A 2 16.65 -27.24 9.14
C PRO A 2 16.48 -26.45 7.83
N GLY A 3 15.72 -25.37 7.87
CA GLY A 3 15.49 -24.52 6.69
C GLY A 3 14.17 -23.77 6.73
N VAL A 4 13.88 -23.10 5.62
CA VAL A 4 12.62 -22.40 5.37
C VAL A 4 11.80 -23.21 4.38
N PHE A 5 10.54 -23.44 4.71
CA PHE A 5 9.60 -24.21 3.91
C PHE A 5 8.40 -23.33 3.56
N PHE A 6 8.01 -23.33 2.29
CA PHE A 6 6.81 -22.66 1.81
C PHE A 6 5.81 -23.72 1.36
N ASP A 7 4.59 -23.68 1.88
CA ASP A 7 3.54 -24.64 1.54
C ASP A 7 2.18 -23.95 1.55
N HIS A 8 1.15 -24.65 1.10
CA HIS A 8 -0.23 -24.23 1.23
C HIS A 8 -1.13 -25.40 1.63
N ASP A 9 -2.26 -25.10 2.24
CA ASP A 9 -3.18 -26.10 2.78
C ASP A 9 -3.97 -26.92 1.72
N LYS A 10 -3.67 -26.70 0.43
CA LYS A 10 -4.36 -27.29 -0.73
C LYS A 10 -5.88 -27.03 -0.71
N GLY A 11 -6.32 -25.92 -0.10
CA GLY A 11 -7.73 -25.52 -0.03
C GLY A 11 -8.58 -26.38 0.90
N LYS A 12 -7.94 -27.16 1.80
CA LYS A 12 -8.65 -28.09 2.69
C LYS A 12 -9.14 -27.44 3.98
N SER A 13 -8.53 -26.34 4.42
CA SER A 13 -8.79 -25.78 5.76
C SER A 13 -9.91 -24.76 5.77
N HIS A 14 -10.30 -24.21 4.61
CA HIS A 14 -11.38 -23.26 4.51
C HIS A 14 -12.43 -23.72 3.50
N SER A 15 -13.71 -23.55 3.84
CA SER A 15 -14.84 -24.03 3.04
C SER A 15 -14.94 -23.40 1.64
N SER A 16 -14.34 -22.23 1.44
CA SER A 16 -14.27 -21.60 0.12
C SER A 16 -13.29 -22.27 -0.85
N GLY A 17 -12.47 -23.21 -0.37
CA GLY A 17 -11.40 -23.83 -1.16
C GLY A 17 -10.21 -22.90 -1.43
N LYS A 18 -10.18 -21.70 -0.83
CA LYS A 18 -9.07 -20.75 -0.93
C LYS A 18 -7.79 -21.39 -0.40
N LEU A 19 -6.70 -21.23 -1.15
CA LEU A 19 -5.38 -21.69 -0.72
C LEU A 19 -4.87 -20.78 0.40
N LEU A 20 -4.55 -21.37 1.56
CA LEU A 20 -3.89 -20.66 2.65
C LEU A 20 -2.41 -20.98 2.61
N PHE A 21 -1.61 -19.97 2.26
CA PHE A 21 -0.16 -20.07 2.20
C PHE A 21 0.47 -19.95 3.59
N ALA A 22 1.57 -20.67 3.80
CA ALA A 22 2.36 -20.57 5.00
C ALA A 22 3.86 -20.71 4.70
N ALA A 23 4.67 -20.01 5.47
CA ALA A 23 6.10 -20.16 5.56
C ALA A 23 6.47 -20.70 6.94
N ARG A 24 7.32 -21.72 7.00
CA ARG A 24 7.80 -22.33 8.24
C ARG A 24 9.32 -22.31 8.29
N VAL A 25 9.86 -21.69 9.33
CA VAL A 25 11.28 -21.69 9.64
C VAL A 25 11.55 -22.75 10.72
N ILE A 26 12.27 -23.80 10.33
CA ILE A 26 12.68 -24.88 11.23
C ILE A 26 14.17 -24.71 11.54
N PRO A 27 14.55 -24.31 12.76
CA PRO A 27 15.96 -24.20 13.12
C PRO A 27 16.56 -25.59 13.40
N TYR A 28 17.89 -25.67 13.43
CA TYR A 28 18.58 -26.87 13.92
C TYR A 28 18.38 -27.08 15.43
N ARG A 29 18.33 -25.99 16.19
CA ARG A 29 18.01 -25.96 17.63
C ARG A 29 17.28 -24.65 17.93
N GLY A 30 16.22 -24.71 18.73
CA GLY A 30 15.42 -23.54 19.13
C GLY A 30 13.96 -23.65 18.70
N SER A 31 13.23 -22.55 18.93
CA SER A 31 11.80 -22.46 18.63
C SER A 31 11.54 -22.37 17.14
N TRP A 32 10.45 -22.99 16.69
CA TRP A 32 9.99 -22.88 15.31
C TRP A 32 9.26 -21.55 15.12
N LEU A 33 9.34 -21.00 13.92
CA LEU A 33 8.56 -19.83 13.51
C LEU A 33 7.68 -20.22 12.33
N ASP A 34 6.37 -20.08 12.50
CA ASP A 34 5.39 -20.23 11.44
C ASP A 34 4.82 -18.86 11.10
N ILE A 35 4.74 -18.53 9.81
CA ILE A 35 4.03 -17.37 9.27
C ILE A 35 2.95 -17.92 8.36
N GLU A 36 1.68 -17.56 8.58
CA GLU A 36 0.57 -18.12 7.82
C GLU A 36 -0.51 -17.08 7.53
N PHE A 37 -1.11 -17.21 6.36
CA PHE A 37 -2.32 -16.47 6.00
C PHE A 37 -3.56 -17.13 6.62
N ASP A 38 -4.53 -16.32 7.00
CA ASP A 38 -5.88 -16.79 7.29
C ASP A 38 -6.81 -16.60 6.08
N ALA A 39 -8.08 -16.98 6.26
CA ALA A 39 -9.08 -16.87 5.18
C ALA A 39 -9.37 -15.44 4.73
N LYS A 40 -9.07 -14.44 5.57
CA LYS A 40 -9.25 -13.01 5.33
C LYS A 40 -7.98 -12.31 4.82
N ASP A 41 -6.96 -13.09 4.42
CA ASP A 41 -5.64 -12.60 4.00
C ASP A 41 -4.85 -11.90 5.10
N ILE A 42 -5.21 -12.09 6.37
CA ILE A 42 -4.45 -11.54 7.49
C ILE A 42 -3.27 -12.46 7.79
N VAL A 43 -2.07 -11.89 7.77
CA VAL A 43 -0.83 -12.60 8.06
C VAL A 43 -0.60 -12.70 9.56
N HIS A 44 -0.41 -13.93 10.03
CA HIS A 44 -0.17 -14.25 11.43
C HIS A 44 1.19 -14.92 11.60
N ALA A 45 1.81 -14.71 12.76
CA ALA A 45 2.95 -15.48 13.22
C ALA A 45 2.56 -16.46 14.34
N ARG A 46 3.28 -17.57 14.46
CA ARG A 46 3.27 -18.45 15.64
C ARG A 46 4.70 -18.82 15.98
N ILE A 47 5.03 -18.71 17.26
CA ILE A 47 6.31 -19.18 17.80
C ILE A 47 6.04 -20.49 18.53
N ASP A 48 6.82 -21.52 18.21
CA ASP A 48 6.73 -22.85 18.83
C ASP A 48 5.31 -23.46 18.74
N ARG A 49 4.62 -23.21 17.63
CA ARG A 49 3.24 -23.66 17.36
C ARG A 49 2.21 -23.25 18.42
N ARG A 50 2.48 -22.18 19.16
CA ARG A 50 1.56 -21.61 20.15
C ARG A 50 0.44 -20.79 19.48
N ARG A 51 -0.19 -19.90 20.23
CA ARG A 51 -1.26 -19.02 19.74
C ARG A 51 -0.78 -18.18 18.55
N LYS A 52 -1.72 -17.91 17.65
CA LYS A 52 -1.54 -16.90 16.60
C LYS A 52 -1.36 -15.52 17.22
N ILE A 53 -0.46 -14.75 16.65
CA ILE A 53 -0.33 -13.31 16.85
C ILE A 53 -0.30 -12.64 15.48
N PRO A 54 -0.74 -11.39 15.33
CA PRO A 54 -0.52 -10.63 14.10
C PRO A 54 0.96 -10.59 13.76
N VAL A 55 1.32 -10.72 12.47
CA VAL A 55 2.73 -10.68 12.06
C VAL A 55 3.38 -9.34 12.39
N SER A 56 2.60 -8.25 12.34
CA SER A 56 3.05 -6.91 12.72
C SER A 56 3.54 -6.86 14.17
N SER A 57 2.91 -7.58 15.11
CA SER A 57 3.37 -7.66 16.50
C SER A 57 4.76 -8.29 16.62
N LEU A 58 5.09 -9.27 15.77
CA LEU A 58 6.42 -9.84 15.72
C LEU A 58 7.44 -8.83 15.16
N LEU A 59 7.08 -8.11 14.09
CA LEU A 59 7.95 -7.09 13.48
C LEU A 59 8.22 -5.93 14.45
N MET A 60 7.20 -5.47 15.17
CA MET A 60 7.34 -4.48 16.24
C MET A 60 8.24 -4.96 17.37
N ALA A 61 8.14 -6.23 17.77
CA ALA A 61 9.05 -6.81 18.76
C ALA A 61 10.51 -6.91 18.25
N LEU A 62 10.73 -6.87 16.94
CA LEU A 62 12.06 -6.80 16.31
C LEU A 62 12.55 -5.35 16.15
N GLY A 63 11.77 -4.35 16.56
CA GLY A 63 12.17 -2.96 16.62
C GLY A 63 11.69 -2.09 15.44
N MET A 64 10.78 -2.60 14.61
CA MET A 64 10.15 -1.80 13.54
C MET A 64 8.93 -1.04 14.09
N ASP A 65 8.72 0.20 13.69
CA ASP A 65 7.46 0.90 13.93
C ASP A 65 6.45 0.70 12.77
N GLY A 66 5.32 1.41 12.80
CA GLY A 66 4.29 1.31 11.77
C GLY A 66 4.81 1.74 10.39
N GLU A 67 5.52 2.86 10.31
CA GLU A 67 6.08 3.39 9.07
C GLU A 67 7.17 2.47 8.51
N ASP A 68 8.05 1.95 9.35
CA ASP A 68 9.08 0.98 8.96
C ASP A 68 8.45 -0.27 8.34
N ILE A 69 7.39 -0.80 8.97
CA ILE A 69 6.68 -1.98 8.45
C ILE A 69 6.07 -1.65 7.10
N LEU A 70 5.33 -0.55 6.99
CA LEU A 70 4.66 -0.17 5.75
C LEU A 70 5.65 0.10 4.61
N SER A 71 6.70 0.89 4.85
CA SER A 71 7.73 1.20 3.86
C SER A 71 8.58 0.00 3.44
N THR A 72 8.68 -1.03 4.29
CA THR A 72 9.36 -2.29 3.95
C THR A 72 8.58 -3.11 2.93
N PHE A 73 7.24 -3.13 3.03
CA PHE A 73 6.39 -4.02 2.23
C PHE A 73 5.63 -3.34 1.10
N TYR A 74 5.46 -2.02 1.15
CA TYR A 74 4.71 -1.25 0.16
C TYR A 74 5.57 -0.16 -0.47
N SER A 75 5.27 0.14 -1.73
CA SER A 75 5.72 1.40 -2.33
C SER A 75 4.83 2.55 -1.83
N LYS A 76 5.20 3.78 -2.16
CA LYS A 76 4.36 4.95 -1.89
C LYS A 76 4.30 5.88 -3.08
N ALA A 77 3.21 6.63 -3.17
CA ALA A 77 3.03 7.75 -4.08
C ALA A 77 2.72 9.00 -3.26
N VAL A 78 3.42 10.10 -3.53
CA VAL A 78 3.18 11.37 -2.84
C VAL A 78 2.24 12.20 -3.67
N TYR A 79 1.06 12.49 -3.13
CA TYR A 79 0.11 13.43 -3.72
C TYR A 79 0.52 14.83 -3.28
N GLN A 80 0.89 15.68 -4.24
CA GLN A 80 1.26 17.07 -3.96
C GLN A 80 0.11 17.99 -4.38
N ARG A 81 -0.22 18.96 -3.52
CA ARG A 81 -1.31 19.89 -3.77
C ARG A 81 -1.01 20.73 -5.01
N ASP A 82 -2.01 20.90 -5.86
CA ASP A 82 -1.94 21.72 -7.06
C ASP A 82 -3.23 22.54 -7.22
N GLY A 83 -3.26 23.70 -6.58
CA GLY A 83 -4.45 24.55 -6.52
C GLY A 83 -5.59 23.86 -5.78
N LYS A 84 -6.64 23.46 -6.53
CA LYS A 84 -7.82 22.77 -5.98
C LYS A 84 -7.74 21.24 -6.07
N GLY A 85 -6.76 20.70 -6.77
CA GLY A 85 -6.57 19.26 -6.92
C GLY A 85 -5.18 18.84 -6.48
N TRP A 86 -4.72 17.74 -7.03
CA TRP A 86 -3.45 17.12 -6.72
C TRP A 86 -2.70 16.77 -7.99
N ARG A 87 -1.37 16.69 -7.87
CA ARG A 87 -0.51 16.02 -8.83
C ARG A 87 0.09 14.80 -8.16
N VAL A 88 0.01 13.65 -8.84
CA VAL A 88 0.55 12.37 -8.37
C VAL A 88 1.58 11.84 -9.39
N PRO A 89 2.73 11.31 -8.94
CA PRO A 89 3.73 10.73 -9.84
C PRO A 89 3.14 9.64 -10.74
N PHE A 90 3.46 9.71 -12.04
CA PHE A 90 3.11 8.65 -12.98
C PHE A 90 4.00 7.43 -12.72
N GLN A 91 3.40 6.36 -12.21
CA GLN A 91 4.07 5.10 -11.89
C GLN A 91 3.54 3.96 -12.79
N PRO A 92 4.19 3.69 -13.94
CA PRO A 92 3.73 2.68 -14.90
C PRO A 92 3.52 1.28 -14.32
N GLU A 93 4.39 0.85 -13.40
CA GLU A 93 4.35 -0.53 -12.89
C GLU A 93 3.13 -0.78 -12.00
N THR A 94 2.67 0.21 -11.23
CA THR A 94 1.46 0.10 -10.38
C THR A 94 0.17 0.17 -11.22
N LEU A 95 0.22 0.88 -12.34
CA LEU A 95 -0.93 1.06 -13.23
C LEU A 95 -1.14 -0.10 -14.23
N LYS A 96 -0.21 -1.05 -14.28
CA LYS A 96 -0.19 -2.07 -15.34
C LYS A 96 -1.36 -3.03 -15.25
N GLY A 97 -2.17 -3.05 -16.30
CA GLY A 97 -3.29 -3.98 -16.45
C GLY A 97 -4.61 -3.50 -15.87
N SER A 98 -4.62 -2.40 -15.12
CA SER A 98 -5.84 -1.75 -14.65
C SER A 98 -6.60 -1.09 -15.82
N LYS A 99 -7.87 -0.77 -15.56
CA LYS A 99 -8.74 -0.07 -16.51
C LYS A 99 -9.06 1.29 -15.93
N THR A 100 -8.88 2.34 -16.73
CA THR A 100 -9.23 3.69 -16.31
C THR A 100 -10.74 3.81 -16.12
N ILE A 101 -11.17 4.42 -15.03
CA ILE A 101 -12.58 4.73 -14.76
C ILE A 101 -12.91 6.13 -15.27
N VAL A 102 -11.95 7.06 -15.10
CA VAL A 102 -12.00 8.45 -15.55
C VAL A 102 -10.86 8.74 -16.52
N ASP A 103 -10.91 9.91 -17.16
CA ASP A 103 -9.83 10.38 -18.02
C ASP A 103 -8.57 10.63 -17.17
N MET A 104 -7.43 10.10 -17.63
CA MET A 104 -6.13 10.43 -17.06
C MET A 104 -5.62 11.70 -17.73
N VAL A 105 -5.35 12.71 -16.91
CA VAL A 105 -4.90 14.03 -17.36
C VAL A 105 -3.47 14.25 -16.91
N ASP A 106 -2.61 14.71 -17.81
CA ASP A 106 -1.25 15.11 -17.47
C ASP A 106 -1.27 16.35 -16.56
N ALA A 107 -0.56 16.27 -15.44
CA ALA A 107 -0.46 17.37 -14.48
C ALA A 107 0.21 18.61 -15.07
N ASP A 108 1.17 18.42 -15.99
CA ASP A 108 1.98 19.52 -16.53
C ASP A 108 1.28 20.24 -17.68
N SER A 109 0.73 19.49 -18.65
CA SER A 109 0.05 20.07 -19.82
C SER A 109 -1.45 20.31 -19.63
N GLY A 110 -2.10 19.56 -18.74
CA GLY A 110 -3.56 19.54 -18.61
C GLY A 110 -4.28 18.79 -19.73
N GLU A 111 -3.55 18.10 -20.62
CA GLU A 111 -4.13 17.31 -21.70
C GLU A 111 -4.56 15.92 -21.21
N VAL A 112 -5.63 15.38 -21.80
CA VAL A 112 -6.04 14.00 -21.58
C VAL A 112 -5.04 13.07 -22.26
N VAL A 113 -4.31 12.29 -21.47
CA VAL A 113 -3.32 11.31 -21.96
C VAL A 113 -3.91 9.93 -22.16
N VAL A 114 -4.96 9.57 -21.41
CA VAL A 114 -5.71 8.32 -21.57
C VAL A 114 -7.18 8.58 -21.28
N GLU A 115 -8.05 8.30 -22.25
CA GLU A 115 -9.51 8.37 -22.06
C GLU A 115 -10.02 7.28 -21.10
N ALA A 116 -11.12 7.59 -20.43
CA ALA A 116 -11.86 6.67 -19.57
C ALA A 116 -12.20 5.35 -20.28
N GLY A 117 -12.17 4.26 -19.52
CA GLY A 117 -12.50 2.93 -20.00
C GLY A 117 -11.38 2.21 -20.76
N LYS A 118 -10.21 2.83 -20.97
CA LYS A 118 -9.07 2.17 -21.63
C LYS A 118 -8.30 1.30 -20.66
N LYS A 119 -7.80 0.16 -21.16
CA LYS A 119 -6.91 -0.72 -20.41
C LYS A 119 -5.48 -0.22 -20.50
N LEU A 120 -4.82 -0.10 -19.36
CA LEU A 120 -3.42 0.32 -19.25
C LEU A 120 -2.49 -0.83 -19.62
N THR A 121 -2.32 -1.04 -20.92
CA THR A 121 -1.41 -2.07 -21.45
C THR A 121 0.05 -1.65 -21.27
N PRO A 122 0.99 -2.61 -21.16
CA PRO A 122 2.42 -2.28 -21.07
C PRO A 122 2.93 -1.43 -22.23
N ARG A 123 2.36 -1.61 -23.44
CA ARG A 123 2.69 -0.79 -24.61
C ARG A 123 2.23 0.65 -24.44
N LEU A 124 0.99 0.88 -24.00
CA LEU A 124 0.46 2.22 -23.77
C LEU A 124 1.28 2.96 -22.71
N LEU A 125 1.55 2.31 -21.58
CA LEU A 125 2.31 2.89 -20.48
C LEU A 125 3.73 3.29 -20.92
N ARG A 126 4.42 2.44 -21.68
CA ARG A 126 5.74 2.79 -22.27
C ARG A 126 5.66 4.00 -23.19
N GLN A 127 4.64 4.09 -24.04
CA GLN A 127 4.45 5.24 -24.93
C GLN A 127 4.23 6.54 -24.14
N LEU A 128 3.50 6.49 -23.02
CA LEU A 128 3.31 7.65 -22.15
C LEU A 128 4.62 8.06 -21.48
N THR A 129 5.40 7.09 -21.00
CA THR A 129 6.74 7.35 -20.44
C THR A 129 7.68 7.97 -21.49
N GLU A 130 7.71 7.45 -22.72
CA GLU A 130 8.54 7.98 -23.82
C GLU A 130 8.12 9.39 -24.24
N LYS A 131 6.83 9.71 -24.14
CA LYS A 131 6.31 11.08 -24.34
C LYS A 131 6.62 12.03 -23.19
N GLY A 132 7.24 11.55 -22.12
CA GLY A 132 7.69 12.37 -21.00
C GLY A 132 6.62 12.62 -19.93
N LEU A 133 5.54 11.83 -19.87
CA LEU A 133 4.55 11.93 -18.81
C LEU A 133 5.21 11.64 -17.44
N LYS A 134 5.13 12.60 -16.52
CA LYS A 134 5.75 12.51 -15.19
C LYS A 134 4.75 12.47 -14.05
N ALA A 135 3.63 13.16 -14.19
CA ALA A 135 2.61 13.25 -13.16
C ALA A 135 1.22 13.34 -13.77
N LEU A 136 0.24 12.89 -13.01
CA LEU A 136 -1.17 12.92 -13.36
C LEU A 136 -1.90 13.88 -12.43
N LYS A 137 -2.96 14.52 -12.94
CA LYS A 137 -3.90 15.22 -12.08
C LYS A 137 -4.76 14.21 -11.33
N ALA A 138 -5.03 14.53 -10.08
CA ALA A 138 -5.95 13.82 -9.21
C ALA A 138 -6.85 14.82 -8.47
N THR A 139 -8.02 14.36 -8.04
CA THR A 139 -8.97 15.12 -7.21
C THR A 139 -8.94 14.63 -5.77
N ASP A 140 -9.71 15.28 -4.89
CA ASP A 140 -9.85 14.83 -3.51
C ASP A 140 -10.51 13.44 -3.46
N GLU A 141 -11.43 13.15 -4.38
CA GLU A 141 -12.07 11.84 -4.50
C GLU A 141 -11.11 10.71 -4.85
N ASP A 142 -10.02 11.00 -5.57
CA ASP A 142 -8.99 10.02 -5.89
C ASP A 142 -8.14 9.63 -4.67
N LEU A 143 -8.18 10.42 -3.59
CA LEU A 143 -7.50 10.11 -2.32
C LEU A 143 -8.36 9.23 -1.41
N TYR A 144 -9.69 9.29 -1.52
CA TYR A 144 -10.57 8.55 -0.61
C TYR A 144 -10.43 7.03 -0.73
N GLY A 145 -10.38 6.35 0.41
CA GLY A 145 -10.17 4.91 0.49
C GLY A 145 -8.71 4.47 0.35
N ASN A 146 -7.78 5.40 0.10
CA ASN A 146 -6.36 5.12 0.20
C ASN A 146 -5.88 5.26 1.64
N TYR A 147 -4.67 4.76 1.91
CA TYR A 147 -4.10 4.71 3.25
C TYR A 147 -2.80 5.51 3.31
N LEU A 148 -2.58 6.21 4.43
CA LEU A 148 -1.37 6.97 4.66
C LEU A 148 -0.15 6.06 4.78
N ALA A 149 0.95 6.46 4.15
CA ALA A 149 2.22 5.74 4.23
C ALA A 149 3.11 6.18 5.40
N GLU A 150 2.88 7.40 5.92
CA GLU A 150 3.64 8.03 6.99
C GLU A 150 2.69 8.79 7.92
N ASP A 151 3.14 9.07 9.13
CA ASP A 151 2.41 9.89 10.10
C ASP A 151 2.26 11.34 9.58
N ILE A 152 1.08 11.90 9.76
CA ILE A 152 0.83 13.32 9.54
C ILE A 152 1.06 14.05 10.86
N VAL A 153 2.30 14.49 11.07
CA VAL A 153 2.76 15.05 12.35
C VAL A 153 3.30 16.48 12.22
N ASN A 154 2.93 17.34 13.15
CA ASN A 154 3.58 18.63 13.31
C ASN A 154 4.87 18.47 14.12
N PHE A 155 6.01 18.36 13.44
CA PHE A 155 7.32 18.20 14.10
C PHE A 155 7.72 19.35 15.04
N ARG A 156 7.04 20.51 15.01
CA ARG A 156 7.31 21.60 15.94
C ARG A 156 6.58 21.43 17.26
N THR A 157 5.36 20.90 17.24
CA THR A 157 4.51 20.73 18.44
C THR A 157 4.50 19.30 18.95
N GLY A 158 4.84 18.32 18.12
CA GLY A 158 4.68 16.88 18.37
C GLY A 158 3.23 16.40 18.26
N GLU A 159 2.31 17.25 17.77
CA GLU A 159 0.92 16.87 17.54
C GLU A 159 0.82 15.95 16.31
N ILE A 160 0.22 14.78 16.51
CA ILE A 160 -0.07 13.80 15.46
C ILE A 160 -1.52 14.02 15.04
N TYR A 161 -1.74 14.35 13.76
CA TYR A 161 -3.06 14.50 13.19
C TYR A 161 -3.63 13.17 12.71
N MET A 162 -2.78 12.32 12.13
CA MET A 162 -3.11 10.97 11.66
C MET A 162 -1.88 10.07 11.71
N GLU A 163 -2.09 8.77 11.91
CA GLU A 163 -1.02 7.76 11.97
C GLU A 163 -0.86 7.05 10.61
N ALA A 164 0.34 6.54 10.35
CA ALA A 164 0.61 5.72 9.18
C ALA A 164 -0.29 4.46 9.18
N GLY A 165 -0.93 4.19 8.04
CA GLY A 165 -1.92 3.13 7.90
C GLY A 165 -3.37 3.57 8.17
N ASP A 166 -3.62 4.82 8.58
CA ASP A 166 -4.97 5.36 8.64
C ASP A 166 -5.54 5.57 7.22
N GLU A 167 -6.86 5.35 7.08
CA GLU A 167 -7.60 5.57 5.84
C GLU A 167 -7.90 7.06 5.62
N ILE A 168 -7.70 7.52 4.39
CA ILE A 168 -8.09 8.86 3.95
C ILE A 168 -9.56 8.82 3.52
N ASP A 169 -10.40 9.63 4.16
CA ASP A 169 -11.82 9.72 3.89
C ASP A 169 -12.29 11.20 3.86
N GLU A 170 -13.57 11.42 3.61
CA GLU A 170 -14.19 12.76 3.55
C GLU A 170 -14.04 13.57 4.83
N LYS A 171 -13.75 12.93 5.98
CA LYS A 171 -13.59 13.58 7.28
C LYS A 171 -12.13 13.80 7.63
N SER A 172 -11.25 12.88 7.25
CA SER A 172 -9.84 12.93 7.60
C SER A 172 -9.04 13.84 6.67
N LEU A 173 -9.38 13.89 5.37
CA LEU A 173 -8.70 14.78 4.42
C LEU A 173 -8.79 16.27 4.81
N PRO A 174 -9.94 16.83 5.24
CA PRO A 174 -10.01 18.20 5.74
C PRO A 174 -9.09 18.47 6.93
N VAL A 175 -8.90 17.51 7.84
CA VAL A 175 -8.00 17.66 9.00
C VAL A 175 -6.55 17.82 8.54
N ILE A 176 -6.11 16.99 7.59
CA ILE A 176 -4.77 17.09 6.98
C ILE A 176 -4.58 18.46 6.32
N LEU A 177 -5.57 18.93 5.56
CA LEU A 177 -5.51 20.19 4.83
C LEU A 177 -5.55 21.41 5.77
N GLU A 178 -6.38 21.40 6.82
CA GLU A 178 -6.47 22.46 7.83
C GLU A 178 -5.17 22.58 8.65
N ALA A 179 -4.47 21.45 8.85
CA ALA A 179 -3.14 21.42 9.44
C ALA A 179 -2.04 21.97 8.51
N GLY A 180 -2.36 22.28 7.24
CA GLY A 180 -1.48 22.94 6.29
C GLY A 180 -0.55 21.99 5.52
N PHE A 181 -0.85 20.69 5.49
CA PHE A 181 -0.08 19.73 4.70
C PHE A 181 -0.47 19.84 3.22
N GLU A 182 0.53 20.06 2.37
CA GLU A 182 0.39 20.11 0.91
C GLU A 182 0.91 18.83 0.24
N GLU A 183 1.50 17.92 1.00
CA GLU A 183 1.98 16.63 0.52
C GLU A 183 1.36 15.53 1.36
N ILE A 184 0.76 14.54 0.70
CA ILE A 184 0.15 13.39 1.35
C ILE A 184 0.83 12.12 0.81
N PRO A 185 1.65 11.43 1.61
CA PRO A 185 2.26 10.17 1.21
C PRO A 185 1.23 9.04 1.35
N VAL A 186 0.92 8.41 0.22
CA VAL A 186 -0.10 7.35 0.11
C VAL A 186 0.55 6.01 -0.18
N LEU A 187 0.08 4.93 0.44
CA LEU A 187 0.54 3.57 0.17
C LEU A 187 0.19 3.11 -1.24
N GLY A 188 1.17 2.55 -1.94
CA GLY A 188 1.00 1.88 -3.23
C GLY A 188 0.50 0.45 -3.03
N ILE A 189 -0.80 0.30 -2.79
CA ILE A 189 -1.50 -0.99 -2.63
C ILE A 189 -1.96 -1.46 -4.01
N ASP A 190 -1.84 -2.77 -4.29
CA ASP A 190 -2.13 -3.44 -5.57
C ASP A 190 -3.60 -3.85 -5.77
#